data_AF-A0A1J3GFK5-F1
#
_entry.id   AF-A0A1J3GFK5-F1
#
_cell.length_a   1.000
_cell.length_b   1.000
_cell.length_c   1.000
_cell.angle_alpha   90.00
_cell.angle_beta   90.00
_cell.angle_gamma   90.00
#
_symmetry.space_group_name_H-M   'P 1'
#
loop_
_entity.id
_entity.type
_entity.pdbx_description
1 polymer ?
#
loop_
_entity_poly.entity_id
_entity_poly.type
_entity_poly.pdbx_seq_one_letter_code
_entity_poly.pdbx_strand_id
1 'polypeptide(L)'
;MGFAVSDELLGTIAPIVVYWLYSGIYVALSSLESYRLHSKAEEEEKNLVSKSSVVKGVLLQQLVQAVVAIILFTITGSDAEVDRKFSLLVLARQFVTAMIVL
;
A
#
# COMPACT_ATOMS: atom_id res chain seq x y z
N MET A 1 8.68 -15.26 -21.24
CA MET A 1 8.07 -15.75 -19.99
C MET A 1 7.61 -14.55 -19.20
N GLY A 2 6.33 -14.19 -19.29
CA GLY A 2 5.76 -13.16 -18.43
C GLY A 2 5.51 -13.75 -17.05
N PHE A 3 5.89 -13.05 -15.99
CA PHE A 3 5.52 -13.43 -14.63
C PHE A 3 3.99 -13.37 -14.53
N ALA A 4 3.32 -14.51 -14.53
CA ALA A 4 1.92 -14.59 -14.18
C ALA A 4 1.82 -14.40 -12.66
N VAL A 5 1.67 -13.15 -12.24
CA VAL A 5 1.36 -12.79 -10.84
C VAL A 5 -0.15 -12.92 -10.69
N SER A 6 -0.62 -13.70 -9.72
CA SER A 6 -2.07 -13.81 -9.50
C SER A 6 -2.63 -12.51 -8.89
N ASP A 7 -3.89 -12.20 -9.18
CA ASP A 7 -4.54 -10.97 -8.71
C ASP A 7 -4.53 -10.88 -7.18
N GLU A 8 -4.57 -12.03 -6.51
CA GLU A 8 -4.50 -12.17 -5.06
C GLU A 8 -3.14 -11.73 -4.51
N LEU A 9 -2.07 -12.20 -5.15
CA LEU A 9 -0.70 -11.82 -4.79
C LEU A 9 -0.45 -10.34 -5.10
N LEU A 10 -0.93 -9.87 -6.26
CA LEU A 10 -0.80 -8.48 -6.66
C LEU A 10 -1.53 -7.54 -5.71
N GLY A 11 -2.78 -7.87 -5.33
CA GLY A 11 -3.59 -7.08 -4.40
C GLY A 11 -2.98 -7.00 -2.99
N THR A 12 -2.22 -8.01 -2.58
CA THR A 12 -1.56 -8.03 -1.26
C THR A 12 -0.23 -7.30 -1.26
N ILE A 13 0.58 -7.46 -2.32
CA ILE A 13 1.96 -6.97 -2.38
C ILE A 13 2.07 -5.56 -2.95
N ALA A 14 1.23 -5.19 -3.93
CA ALA A 14 1.27 -3.86 -4.54
C ALA A 14 1.19 -2.69 -3.53
N PRO A 15 0.25 -2.64 -2.57
CA PRO A 15 0.19 -1.55 -1.60
C PRO A 15 1.44 -1.48 -0.70
N ILE A 16 2.07 -2.62 -0.38
CA ILE A 16 3.31 -2.68 0.40
C ILE A 16 4.46 -2.05 -0.38
N VAL A 17 4.62 -2.43 -1.65
CA VAL A 17 5.65 -1.89 -2.54
C VAL A 17 5.47 -0.39 -2.74
N VAL A 18 4.24 0.07 -2.99
CA VAL A 18 3.93 1.49 -3.17
C VAL A 18 4.28 2.30 -1.92
N TYR A 19 3.93 1.79 -0.72
CA TYR A 19 4.29 2.44 0.54
C TYR A 19 5.81 2.63 0.66
N TRP A 20 6.59 1.58 0.43
CA TRP A 20 8.04 1.64 0.59
C TRP A 20 8.72 2.49 -0.48
N LEU A 21 8.20 2.44 -1.72
CA LEU A 21 8.69 3.29 -2.80
C LEU A 21 8.49 4.77 -2.46
N TYR A 22 7.28 5.15 -2.05
CA TYR A 22 6.96 6.53 -1.70
C TYR A 22 7.75 7.02 -0.48
N SER A 23 7.83 6.17 0.56
CA SER A 23 8.66 6.44 1.75
C SER A 23 10.13 6.61 1.39
N GLY A 24 10.65 5.75 0.51
CA GLY A 24 12.02 5.82 0.02
C GLY A 24 12.32 7.09 -0.75
N ILE A 25 11.41 7.51 -1.64
CA ILE A 25 11.51 8.79 -2.35
C ILE A 25 11.51 9.96 -1.36
N TYR A 26 10.61 9.94 -0.37
CA TYR A 26 10.57 10.98 0.67
C TYR A 26 11.88 11.08 1.44
N VAL A 27 12.46 9.95 1.84
CA VAL A 27 13.76 9.90 2.53
C VAL A 27 14.88 10.39 1.62
N ALA A 28 14.90 9.99 0.35
CA ALA A 28 15.91 10.42 -0.61
C ALA A 28 15.90 11.94 -0.84
N LEU A 29 14.70 12.54 -0.90
CA LEU A 29 14.52 13.98 -1.04
C LEU A 29 14.72 14.75 0.28
N SER A 30 14.76 14.06 1.43
CA SER A 30 14.90 14.70 2.74
C SER A 30 16.21 15.49 2.90
N SER A 31 17.25 15.18 2.13
CA SER A 31 18.53 15.91 2.16
C SER A 31 18.49 17.28 1.46
N LEU A 32 17.47 17.56 0.65
CA LEU A 32 17.35 18.79 -0.15
C LEU A 32 16.75 19.95 0.66
N GLU A 33 17.43 20.37 1.71
CA GLU A 33 16.92 21.39 2.66
C GLU A 33 16.54 22.71 2.01
N SER A 34 17.29 23.16 0.99
CA SER A 34 17.04 24.42 0.28
C SER A 34 15.73 24.47 -0.51
N TYR A 35 15.07 23.33 -0.72
CA TYR A 35 13.82 23.23 -1.47
C TYR A 35 12.61 22.93 -0.57
N ARG A 36 12.80 22.88 0.75
CA ARG A 36 11.74 22.57 1.72
C ARG A 36 10.93 23.82 2.07
N LEU A 37 9.61 23.70 2.05
CA LEU A 37 8.71 24.75 2.54
C LEU A 37 8.76 24.92 4.08
N HIS A 38 9.05 23.83 4.81
CA HIS A 38 9.16 23.81 6.27
C HIS A 38 10.52 23.30 6.71
N SER A 39 11.07 23.92 7.76
CA SER A 39 12.30 23.44 8.38
C SER A 39 12.11 22.02 8.93
N LYS A 40 13.19 21.24 8.97
CA LYS A 40 13.14 19.90 9.57
C LYS A 40 12.80 19.97 11.06
N ALA A 41 13.29 21.01 11.76
CA ALA A 41 13.02 21.23 13.17
C ALA A 41 11.52 21.41 13.45
N GLU A 42 10.82 22.22 12.63
CA GLU A 42 9.36 22.38 12.75
C GLU A 42 8.59 21.08 12.46
N GLU A 43 9.04 20.28 11.49
CA GLU A 43 8.42 18.98 11.18
C GLU A 43 8.59 18.01 12.35
N GLU A 44 9.79 17.92 12.92
CA GLU A 44 10.11 17.03 14.03
C GLU A 44 9.41 17.43 15.33
N GLU A 45 9.25 18.73 15.60
CA GLU A 45 8.47 19.23 16.73
C GLU A 45 6.99 18.82 16.64
N LYS A 46 6.43 18.90 15.42
CA LYS A 46 5.03 18.51 15.18
C LYS A 46 4.84 17.01 15.08
N ASN A 47 5.88 16.26 14.73
CA ASN A 47 5.80 14.81 14.61
C ASN A 47 6.03 14.15 15.97
N LEU A 48 4.92 13.91 16.68
CA LEU A 48 4.92 13.27 18.00
C LEU A 48 5.40 11.81 17.98
N VAL A 49 5.58 11.21 16.79
CA VAL A 49 5.92 9.79 16.65
C VAL A 49 7.29 9.63 16.00
N SER A 50 8.17 8.90 16.67
CA SER A 50 9.49 8.58 16.12
C SER A 50 9.39 7.74 14.83
N LYS A 51 10.31 7.94 13.89
CA LYS A 51 10.36 7.15 12.63
C LYS A 51 10.44 5.64 12.89
N SER A 52 11.13 5.23 13.96
CA SER A 52 11.22 3.81 14.37
C SER A 52 9.85 3.26 14.78
N SER A 53 9.06 4.03 15.54
CA SER A 53 7.69 3.66 15.90
C SER A 53 6.79 3.53 14.66
N VAL A 54 6.92 4.44 13.69
CA VAL A 54 6.19 4.37 12.42
C VAL A 54 6.53 3.08 11.65
N VAL A 55 7.82 2.76 11.49
CA VAL A 55 8.25 1.53 10.80
C VAL A 55 7.69 0.29 11.47
N LYS A 56 7.74 0.20 12.80
CA LYS A 56 7.15 -0.93 13.54
C LYS A 56 5.63 -1.02 13.33
N GLY A 57 4.94 0.11 13.38
CA GLY A 57 3.51 0.18 13.14
C GLY A 57 3.13 -0.31 11.74
N VAL A 58 3.87 0.11 10.72
CA VAL A 58 3.62 -0.29 9.34
C VAL A 58 3.91 -1.77 9.11
N LEU A 59 4.99 -2.31 9.67
CA LEU A 59 5.26 -3.76 9.58
C LEU A 59 4.17 -4.58 10.25
N LEU A 60 3.64 -4.13 11.39
CA LEU A 60 2.51 -4.77 12.05
C LEU A 60 1.25 -4.71 11.17
N GLN A 61 0.96 -3.56 10.57
CA GLN A 61 -0.18 -3.40 9.65
C GLN A 61 -0.07 -4.30 8.43
N GLN A 62 1.11 -4.38 7.81
CA GLN A 62 1.37 -5.23 6.65
C GLN A 62 1.27 -6.72 7.01
N LEU A 63 1.69 -7.11 8.21
CA LEU A 63 1.48 -8.46 8.72
C LEU A 63 -0.01 -8.78 8.86
N VAL A 64 -0.79 -7.89 9.49
CA VAL A 64 -2.24 -8.06 9.62
C VAL A 64 -2.91 -8.12 8.24
N GLN A 65 -2.53 -7.23 7.31
CA GLN A 65 -3.02 -7.24 5.94
C GLN A 65 -2.74 -8.58 5.24
N ALA A 66 -1.53 -9.11 5.35
CA ALA A 66 -1.17 -10.39 4.76
C ALA A 66 -1.99 -11.54 5.36
N VAL A 67 -2.18 -11.57 6.69
CA VAL A 67 -3.00 -12.58 7.36
C VAL A 67 -4.45 -12.51 6.90
N VAL A 68 -5.04 -11.32 6.85
CA VAL A 68 -6.42 -11.12 6.39
C VAL A 68 -6.56 -11.54 4.93
N ALA A 69 -5.62 -11.16 4.06
CA ALA A 69 -5.61 -11.55 2.66
C ALA A 69 -5.57 -13.08 2.50
N ILE A 70 -4.67 -13.78 3.21
CA ILE A 70 -4.58 -15.24 3.19
C ILE A 70 -5.90 -15.88 3.61
N ILE A 71 -6.51 -15.40 4.70
CA ILE A 71 -7.81 -15.91 5.17
C ILE A 71 -8.87 -15.73 4.10
N LEU A 72 -9.00 -14.50 3.54
CA LEU A 72 -9.98 -14.18 2.50
C LEU A 72 -9.80 -15.04 1.26
N PHE A 73 -8.57 -15.23 0.77
CA PHE A 73 -8.33 -16.06 -0.41
C PHE A 73 -8.52 -17.55 -0.13
N THR A 74 -8.24 -18.00 1.09
CA THR A 74 -8.51 -19.39 1.49
C THR A 74 -10.02 -19.67 1.52
N ILE A 75 -10.85 -18.73 1.99
CA ILE A 75 -12.32 -18.91 2.02
C ILE A 75 -12.98 -18.68 0.65
N THR A 76 -12.43 -17.80 -0.20
CA THR A 76 -13.02 -17.46 -1.50
C THR A 76 -12.45 -18.30 -2.65
N GLY A 77 -11.30 -18.95 -2.45
CA GLY A 77 -10.61 -19.79 -3.45
C GLY A 77 -11.34 -21.07 -3.88
N SER A 78 -12.52 -21.37 -3.33
CA SER A 78 -13.38 -22.47 -3.79
C SER A 78 -14.18 -22.13 -5.05
N ASP A 79 -14.34 -20.85 -5.42
CA ASP A 79 -15.26 -20.43 -6.49
C ASP A 79 -14.58 -19.77 -7.70
N ALA A 80 -13.24 -19.78 -7.77
CA ALA A 80 -12.46 -18.96 -8.68
C ALA A 80 -11.99 -19.68 -9.97
N GLU A 81 -12.85 -20.48 -10.59
CA GLU A 81 -12.78 -20.70 -12.05
C GLU A 81 -13.92 -19.92 -12.71
N VAL A 82 -13.77 -18.59 -12.81
CA VAL A 82 -14.63 -17.80 -13.69
C VAL A 82 -13.75 -16.90 -14.54
N ASP A 83 -13.63 -17.28 -15.81
CA ASP A 83 -13.08 -16.48 -16.90
C ASP A 83 -13.78 -15.11 -16.96
N ARG A 84 -13.24 -14.11 -16.25
CA ARG A 84 -13.80 -12.76 -16.21
C ARG A 84 -13.03 -11.86 -17.16
N LYS A 85 -13.68 -11.47 -18.26
CA LYS A 85 -13.24 -10.36 -19.12
C LYS A 85 -13.21 -9.07 -18.28
N PHE A 86 -12.02 -8.66 -17.85
CA PHE A 86 -11.82 -7.42 -17.11
C PHE A 86 -12.20 -6.20 -17.97
N SER A 87 -13.34 -5.58 -17.66
CA SER A 87 -13.67 -4.26 -18.20
C SER A 87 -13.04 -3.20 -17.30
N LEU A 88 -12.00 -2.54 -17.80
CA LEU A 88 -11.22 -1.52 -17.07
C LEU A 88 -12.10 -0.41 -16.46
N LEU A 89 -13.21 -0.09 -17.10
CA LEU A 89 -14.16 0.92 -16.63
C LEU A 89 -14.87 0.48 -15.34
N VAL A 90 -15.20 -0.81 -15.22
CA VAL A 90 -15.83 -1.38 -14.02
C VAL A 90 -14.85 -1.35 -12.85
N LEU A 91 -13.59 -1.72 -13.09
CA LEU A 91 -12.53 -1.68 -12.09
C LEU A 91 -12.26 -0.25 -11.61
N ALA A 92 -12.17 0.72 -12.54
CA ALA A 92 -11.99 2.13 -12.20
C ALA A 92 -13.15 2.66 -11.34
N ARG A 93 -14.40 2.33 -11.69
CA ARG A 93 -15.57 2.71 -10.90
C ARG A 93 -15.50 2.10 -9.49
N GLN A 94 -15.20 0.81 -9.38
CA GLN A 94 -15.11 0.12 -8.09
C GLN A 94 -14.01 0.72 -7.20
N PHE A 95 -12.86 1.07 -7.78
CA PHE A 95 -11.78 1.74 -7.07
C PHE A 95 -12.24 3.11 -6.54
N VAL A 96 -12.92 3.92 -7.35
CA VAL A 96 -13.48 5.21 -6.92
C VAL A 96 -14.49 5.04 -5.79
N THR A 97 -15.42 4.09 -5.89
CA THR A 97 -16.39 3.84 -4.83
C THR A 97 -15.70 3.42 -3.53
N ALA A 98 -14.69 2.54 -3.60
CA ALA A 98 -13.94 2.10 -2.44
C ALA A 98 -13.19 3.25 -1.76
N MET A 99 -12.59 4.16 -2.54
CA MET A 99 -11.88 5.34 -2.04
C MET A 99 -12.80 6.41 -1.43
N ILE A 100 -14.10 6.42 -1.77
CA ILE A 100 -15.08 7.32 -1.16
C ILE A 100 -15.61 6.78 0.17
N VAL A 101 -15.66 5.46 0.32
CA VAL A 101 -16.22 4.78 1.49
C VAL A 101 -15.19 4.62 2.63
N LEU A 102 -13.90 4.63 2.30
CA LEU A 102 -12.79 4.60 3.25
C LEU A 102 -12.44 6.00 3.78
#